data_AF-A9G3S2-F1
#
_entry.id   AF-A9G3S2-F1
#
_cell.length_a   1.000
_cell.length_b   1.000
_cell.length_c   1.000
_cell.angle_alpha   90.00
_cell.angle_beta   90.00
_cell.angle_gamma   90.00
#
_symmetry.space_group_name_H-M   'P 1'
#
loop_
_entity.id
_entity.type
_entity.pdbx_description
1 polymer ?
#
loop_
_entity_poly.entity_id
_entity_poly.type
_entity_poly.pdbx_seq_one_letter_code
_entity_poly.pdbx_strand_id
1 'polypeptide(L)'
;MRQQDVGGAENLSFRAQSSTSETEPFNGFLCRSMTREEVKYTIQRFADGARRAKAAGLDGVETHSANGYLIHPFLSSGINDERAGEPAGLL
;
A
#
# COMPACT_ATOMS: atom_id res chain seq x y z
N MET A 1 9.93 5.11 0.91
CA MET A 1 10.38 5.34 -0.48
C MET A 1 9.74 4.27 -1.34
N ARG A 2 8.67 4.58 -2.08
CA ARG A 2 8.30 3.69 -3.20
C ARG A 2 9.43 3.81 -4.21
N GLN A 3 10.01 2.69 -4.58
CA GLN A 3 11.15 2.60 -5.48
C GLN A 3 10.75 2.97 -6.92
N GLN A 4 10.34 4.22 -7.13
CA GLN A 4 9.84 4.74 -8.40
C GLN A 4 10.33 6.16 -8.72
N ASP A 5 10.80 6.93 -7.74
CA ASP A 5 11.24 8.30 -8.00
C ASP A 5 12.76 8.38 -8.20
N VAL A 6 13.15 8.53 -9.46
CA VAL A 6 14.49 8.96 -9.85
C VAL A 6 14.48 10.49 -9.86
N GLY A 7 15.48 11.13 -9.26
CA GLY A 7 15.57 12.60 -9.26
C GLY A 7 15.48 13.16 -10.68
N GLY A 8 14.50 14.04 -10.93
CA GLY A 8 14.20 14.62 -12.25
C GLY A 8 13.12 13.89 -13.07
N ALA A 9 12.59 12.75 -12.60
CA ALA A 9 11.47 12.02 -13.19
C ALA A 9 10.44 11.66 -12.11
N GLU A 10 9.99 12.67 -11.38
CA GLU A 10 8.99 12.51 -10.32
C GLU A 10 7.62 12.21 -10.94
N ASN A 11 6.94 11.18 -10.46
CA ASN A 11 5.65 10.76 -10.99
C ASN A 11 4.50 11.62 -10.42
N LEU A 12 4.63 12.95 -10.54
CA LEU A 12 3.74 13.95 -9.92
C LEU A 12 2.30 13.86 -10.44
N SER A 13 2.11 13.31 -11.63
CA SER A 13 0.78 13.13 -12.25
C SER A 13 0.07 11.84 -11.82
N PHE A 14 0.76 10.90 -11.15
CA PHE A 14 0.19 9.61 -10.80
C PHE A 14 -0.23 9.56 -9.33
N ARG A 15 -1.54 9.40 -9.10
CA ARG A 15 -2.06 9.21 -7.74
C ARG A 15 -1.84 7.78 -7.28
N ALA A 16 -1.16 7.63 -6.15
CA ALA A 16 -0.93 6.37 -5.48
C ALA A 16 -2.23 5.72 -5.02
N GLN A 17 -2.41 4.42 -5.25
CA GLN A 17 -3.43 3.67 -4.52
C GLN A 17 -3.08 3.62 -3.03
N SER A 18 -4.05 3.98 -2.17
CA SER A 18 -3.88 4.07 -0.72
C SER A 18 -5.22 3.80 -0.01
N SER A 19 -5.21 3.82 1.32
CA SER A 19 -6.42 3.82 2.15
C SER A 19 -7.05 5.22 2.29
N THR A 20 -6.36 6.26 1.81
CA THR A 20 -6.79 7.66 1.89
C THR A 20 -6.66 8.38 0.56
N SER A 21 -7.42 9.47 0.41
CA SER A 21 -7.24 10.42 -0.69
C SER A 21 -6.36 11.62 -0.32
N GLU A 22 -5.90 11.69 0.93
CA GLU A 22 -4.99 12.73 1.41
C GLU A 22 -3.56 12.52 0.91
N THR A 23 -2.78 13.60 0.91
CA THR A 23 -1.35 13.52 0.54
C THR A 23 -0.59 12.70 1.57
N GLU A 24 0.26 11.79 1.09
CA GLU A 24 1.05 10.90 1.94
C GLU A 24 2.07 11.71 2.76
N PRO A 25 2.08 11.57 4.11
CA PRO A 25 2.77 12.52 4.98
C PRO A 25 4.30 12.40 4.99
N PHE A 26 4.89 11.26 4.61
CA PHE A 26 6.34 11.09 4.66
C PHE A 26 7.04 11.58 3.39
N ASN A 27 6.45 11.38 2.21
CA ASN A 27 7.10 11.68 0.93
C ASN A 27 6.30 12.65 0.04
N GLY A 28 5.11 13.09 0.46
CA GLY A 28 4.34 14.12 -0.26
C GLY A 28 3.61 13.63 -1.51
N PHE A 29 3.43 12.31 -1.68
CA PHE A 29 2.73 11.78 -2.85
C PHE A 29 1.23 12.02 -2.78
N LEU A 30 0.63 12.35 -3.92
CA LEU A 30 -0.81 12.38 -4.07
C LEU A 30 -1.37 10.95 -3.96
N CYS A 31 -2.33 10.74 -3.07
CA CYS A 31 -3.02 9.47 -2.94
C CYS A 31 -4.41 9.46 -3.58
N ARG A 32 -4.91 8.26 -3.77
CA ARG A 32 -6.29 7.95 -4.13
C ARG A 32 -6.74 6.78 -3.27
N SER A 33 -7.82 6.97 -2.54
CA SER A 33 -8.43 5.89 -1.77
C SER A 33 -8.91 4.78 -2.72
N MET A 34 -8.57 3.54 -2.37
CA MET A 34 -8.97 2.36 -3.13
C MET A 34 -10.44 2.02 -2.87
N THR A 35 -11.15 1.56 -3.90
CA THR A 35 -12.47 0.96 -3.70
C THR A 35 -12.35 -0.45 -3.11
N ARG A 36 -13.44 -0.98 -2.54
CA ARG A 36 -13.46 -2.35 -2.00
C ARG A 36 -13.15 -3.40 -3.08
N GLU A 37 -13.59 -3.16 -4.30
CA GLU A 37 -13.30 -4.02 -5.47
C GLU A 37 -11.81 -4.00 -5.79
N GLU A 38 -11.17 -2.82 -5.77
CA GLU A 38 -9.73 -2.68 -6.01
C GLU A 38 -8.91 -3.35 -4.90
N VAL A 39 -9.36 -3.27 -3.65
CA VAL A 39 -8.74 -3.99 -2.52
C VAL A 39 -8.84 -5.50 -2.75
N LYS A 40 -10.03 -6.02 -3.07
CA LYS A 40 -10.24 -7.45 -3.37
C LYS A 40 -9.38 -7.91 -4.55
N TYR A 41 -9.32 -7.11 -5.61
CA TYR A 41 -8.47 -7.38 -6.75
C TYR A 41 -6.99 -7.46 -6.35
N THR A 42 -6.53 -6.52 -5.54
CA THR A 42 -5.14 -6.49 -5.07
C THR A 42 -4.79 -7.68 -4.19
N ILE A 43 -5.69 -8.10 -3.29
CA ILE A 43 -5.53 -9.33 -2.51
C ILE A 43 -5.31 -10.54 -3.43
N GLN A 44 -6.11 -10.67 -4.49
CA GLN A 44 -5.94 -11.74 -5.47
C GLN A 44 -4.57 -11.66 -6.17
N ARG A 45 -4.07 -10.46 -6.46
CA ARG A 45 -2.74 -10.29 -7.08
C ARG A 45 -1.60 -10.73 -6.16
N PHE A 46 -1.68 -10.44 -4.87
CA PHE A 46 -0.74 -10.98 -3.88
C PHE A 46 -0.81 -12.50 -3.80
N ALA A 47 -2.02 -13.08 -3.78
CA ALA A 47 -2.21 -14.53 -3.77
C ALA A 47 -1.64 -15.19 -5.04
N ASP A 48 -1.87 -14.61 -6.22
CA ASP A 48 -1.28 -15.08 -7.47
C ASP A 48 0.25 -15.01 -7.44
N GLY A 49 0.81 -13.94 -6.85
CA GLY A 49 2.25 -13.78 -6.64
C GLY A 49 2.84 -14.89 -5.77
N ALA A 50 2.20 -15.17 -4.63
CA ALA A 50 2.60 -16.25 -3.74
C ALA A 50 2.52 -17.63 -4.42
N ARG A 51 1.48 -17.89 -5.21
CA ARG A 51 1.37 -19.14 -6.00
C ARG A 51 2.51 -19.27 -7.01
N ARG A 52 2.86 -18.18 -7.71
CA ARG A 52 4.02 -18.16 -8.63
C ARG A 52 5.34 -18.40 -7.91
N ALA A 53 5.56 -17.76 -6.77
CA ALA A 53 6.76 -17.97 -5.95
C ALA A 53 6.90 -19.44 -5.52
N LYS A 54 5.80 -20.05 -5.07
CA LYS A 54 5.78 -21.48 -4.72
C LYS A 54 6.08 -22.37 -5.93
N ALA A 55 5.48 -22.09 -7.08
CA ALA A 55 5.72 -22.82 -8.32
C ALA A 55 7.18 -22.70 -8.80
N ALA A 56 7.85 -21.59 -8.50
CA ALA A 56 9.27 -21.37 -8.77
C ALA A 56 10.21 -22.03 -7.75
N GLY A 57 9.69 -22.72 -6.74
CA GLY A 57 10.50 -23.46 -5.75
C GLY A 57 10.99 -22.62 -4.56
N LEU A 58 10.44 -21.42 -4.34
CA LEU A 58 10.77 -20.64 -3.14
C LEU A 58 10.13 -21.28 -1.89
N ASP A 59 10.82 -21.15 -0.75
CA ASP A 59 10.36 -21.66 0.54
C ASP A 59 9.21 -20.86 1.14
N GLY A 60 9.15 -19.56 0.83
CA GLY A 60 8.13 -18.66 1.35
C GLY A 60 8.11 -17.32 0.62
N VAL A 61 7.16 -16.48 1.04
CA VAL A 61 7.06 -15.09 0.61
C VAL A 61 6.89 -14.21 1.83
N GLU A 62 7.47 -13.02 1.79
CA GLU A 62 7.23 -11.96 2.76
C GLU A 62 6.47 -10.83 2.08
N THR A 63 5.42 -10.34 2.75
CA THR A 63 4.65 -9.21 2.26
C THR A 63 5.21 -7.92 2.84
N HIS A 64 5.61 -6.99 1.99
CA HIS A 64 6.14 -5.71 2.45
C HIS A 64 5.02 -4.76 2.91
N SER A 65 4.82 -4.68 4.23
CA SER A 65 3.74 -3.91 4.87
C SER A 65 4.21 -2.66 5.62
N ALA A 66 5.40 -2.14 5.30
CA ALA A 66 6.05 -1.04 6.02
C ALA A 66 6.44 0.12 5.08
N ASN A 67 7.13 1.12 5.62
CA ASN A 67 7.83 2.18 4.85
C ASN A 67 6.96 2.99 3.86
N GLY A 68 5.66 3.11 4.14
CA GLY A 68 4.73 3.85 3.28
C GLY A 68 4.33 3.12 1.99
N TYR A 69 4.61 1.82 1.88
CA TYR A 69 4.10 1.00 0.78
C TYR A 69 2.63 0.65 0.98
N LEU A 70 2.01 0.09 -0.06
CA LEU A 70 0.56 -0.06 -0.22
C LEU A 70 -0.21 -0.53 1.04
N ILE A 71 0.32 -1.49 1.80
CA ILE A 71 -0.39 -2.08 2.95
C ILE A 71 -0.26 -1.22 4.22
N HIS A 72 0.87 -0.51 4.39
CA HIS A 72 1.12 0.32 5.56
C HIS A 72 0.00 1.34 5.89
N PRO A 73 -0.52 2.14 4.94
CA PRO A 73 -1.56 3.13 5.24
C PRO A 73 -2.89 2.49 5.63
N PHE A 74 -3.17 1.21 5.30
CA PHE A 74 -4.37 0.52 5.78
C PHE A 74 -4.27 0.11 7.26
N LEU A 75 -3.05 -0.08 7.77
CA LEU A 75 -2.79 -0.47 9.16
C LEU A 75 -2.71 0.73 10.10
N SER A 76 -2.35 1.90 9.59
CA SER A 76 -2.22 3.13 10.38
C SER A 76 -3.58 3.81 10.56
N SER A 77 -4.04 3.99 11.81
CA SER A 77 -5.29 4.73 12.07
C SER A 77 -5.18 6.24 11.86
N GLY A 78 -3.96 6.78 11.85
CA GLY A 78 -3.70 8.17 11.50
C GLY A 78 -3.70 8.44 9.99
N ILE A 79 -3.79 7.40 9.15
CA ILE A 79 -3.78 7.52 7.68
C ILE A 79 -5.03 6.91 7.06
N ASN A 80 -5.53 5.78 7.57
CA ASN A 80 -6.69 5.11 7.01
C ASN A 80 -7.99 5.89 7.29
N ASP A 81 -8.63 6.39 6.23
CA ASP A 81 -9.89 7.16 6.33
C ASP A 81 -10.99 6.37 7.05
N GLU A 82 -11.08 5.03 6.87
CA GLU A 82 -12.07 4.19 7.55
C GLU A 82 -11.78 3.97 9.04
N ARG A 83 -10.58 4.33 9.51
CA ARG A 83 -10.15 4.18 10.91
C ARG A 83 -9.73 5.51 11.55
N ALA A 84 -9.97 6.62 10.86
CA ALA A 84 -9.62 7.95 11.33
C ALA A 84 -10.33 8.23 12.67
N GLY A 85 -9.56 8.44 13.73
CA GLY A 85 -10.06 8.70 15.09
C GLY A 85 -10.06 7.50 16.03
N GLU A 86 -9.76 6.28 15.55
CA GLU A 86 -9.54 5.11 16.40
C GLU A 86 -8.05 5.04 16.83
N PRO A 87 -7.73 4.84 18.11
CA PRO A 87 -6.34 4.73 18.54
C PRO A 87 -5.67 3.50 17.90
N ALA A 88 -4.48 3.69 17.33
CA ALA A 88 -3.64 2.60 16.84
C ALA A 88 -3.12 1.78 18.02
N GLY A 89 -3.92 0.84 18.54
CA GLY A 89 -3.48 -0.05 19.61
C GLY A 89 -4.59 -0.47 20.55
N LEU A 90 -5.32 -1.52 20.17
CA LEU A 90 -5.97 -2.43 21.12
C LEU A 90 -6.13 -3.80 20.43
N LEU A 91 -5.01 -4.49 20.31
CA LEU A 91 -4.89 -5.94 20.35
C LEU A 91 -3.80 -6.27 21.38
#